data_AF-A0A7C3S7W6-F1
#
_entry.id   AF-A0A7C3S7W6-F1
#
_cell.length_a   1.000
_cell.length_b   1.000
_cell.length_c   1.000
_cell.angle_alpha   90.00
_cell.angle_beta   90.00
_cell.angle_gamma   90.00
#
_symmetry.space_group_name_H-M   'P 1'
#
loop_
_entity.id
_entity.type
_entity.pdbx_description
1 polymer ?
#
loop_
_entity_poly.entity_id
_entity_poly.type
_entity_poly.pdbx_seq_one_letter_code
_entity_poly.pdbx_strand_id
1 'polypeptide(L)' 'MSMLTGTVKDGVIVLDGDVQLPEGTKVRVEILEITPSLTPEEEEEFSEWERASDEAWALIEQEDEVKP' A
#
# COMPACT_ATOMS: atom_id res chain seq x y z
N MET A 1 -5.16 -4.54 -23.01
CA MET A 1 -4.72 -5.69 -22.21
C MET A 1 -5.89 -6.05 -21.31
N SER A 2 -6.31 -7.30 -21.27
CA SER A 2 -7.39 -7.74 -20.37
C SER A 2 -6.76 -8.18 -19.06
N MET A 3 -7.19 -7.58 -17.95
CA MET A 3 -6.75 -7.94 -16.60
C MET A 3 -7.77 -8.92 -16.01
N LEU A 4 -7.29 -10.07 -15.55
CA LEU A 4 -8.09 -11.06 -14.83
C LEU A 4 -7.72 -10.96 -13.36
N THR A 5 -8.72 -10.88 -12.50
CA THR A 5 -8.55 -10.88 -11.05
C THR A 5 -8.82 -12.28 -10.50
N GLY A 6 -8.32 -12.54 -9.30
CA GLY A 6 -8.54 -13.79 -8.61
C GLY A 6 -8.10 -13.71 -7.16
N THR A 7 -8.58 -14.65 -6.37
CA THR A 7 -8.27 -14.75 -4.94
C THR A 7 -7.34 -15.93 -4.70
N VAL A 8 -6.32 -15.75 -3.85
CA VAL A 8 -5.47 -16.85 -3.41
C VAL A 8 -6.24 -17.73 -2.42
N LYS A 9 -6.35 -19.03 -2.70
CA LYS A 9 -6.90 -20.07 -1.82
C LYS A 9 -5.94 -21.25 -1.78
N ASP A 10 -5.44 -21.59 -0.59
CA ASP A 10 -4.50 -22.70 -0.38
C ASP A 10 -3.26 -22.65 -1.29
N GLY A 11 -2.74 -21.43 -1.55
CA GLY A 11 -1.58 -21.21 -2.42
C GLY A 11 -1.89 -21.25 -3.92
N VAL A 12 -3.14 -21.40 -4.32
CA VAL A 12 -3.60 -21.38 -5.72
C VAL A 12 -4.40 -20.11 -6.00
N ILE A 13 -4.13 -19.43 -7.11
CA ILE A 13 -4.94 -18.30 -7.56
C ILE A 13 -6.20 -18.84 -8.24
N VAL A 14 -7.36 -18.56 -7.67
CA VAL A 14 -8.67 -18.86 -8.26
C VAL A 14 -9.17 -17.60 -8.95
N LEU A 15 -9.27 -17.63 -10.29
CA LEU A 15 -9.76 -16.49 -11.06
C LEU A 15 -11.24 -16.20 -10.73
N ASP A 16 -11.60 -14.92 -10.72
CA ASP A 16 -12.98 -14.49 -10.53
C ASP A 16 -13.79 -14.74 -11.81
N GLY A 17 -14.97 -15.33 -11.67
CA GLY A 17 -15.86 -15.67 -12.79
C GLY A 17 -15.53 -17.00 -13.47
N ASP A 18 -16.18 -17.27 -14.60
CA ASP A 18 -16.06 -18.53 -15.35
C ASP A 18 -15.02 -18.45 -16.47
N VAL A 19 -13.81 -17.99 -16.12
CA VAL A 19 -12.69 -17.85 -17.06
C VAL A 19 -11.71 -19.00 -16.87
N GLN A 20 -11.50 -19.77 -17.93
CA GLN A 20 -10.48 -20.83 -17.98
C GLN A 20 -9.36 -20.43 -18.92
N LEU A 21 -8.14 -20.42 -18.40
CA LEU A 21 -6.94 -20.24 -19.20
C LEU A 21 -6.46 -21.60 -19.75
N PRO A 22 -6.06 -21.69 -21.02
CA PRO A 22 -5.47 -22.91 -21.57
C PRO A 22 -4.22 -23.34 -20.80
N GLU A 23 -3.95 -24.65 -20.79
CA GLU A 23 -2.72 -25.19 -20.21
C GLU A 23 -1.48 -24.57 -20.88
N GLY A 24 -0.46 -24.26 -20.06
CA GLY A 24 0.79 -23.63 -20.53
C GLY A 24 0.70 -22.12 -20.76
N THR A 25 -0.44 -21.48 -20.46
CA THR A 25 -0.58 -20.02 -20.54
C THR A 25 0.41 -19.34 -19.59
N LYS A 26 1.27 -18.46 -20.14
CA LYS A 26 2.16 -17.62 -19.33
C LYS A 26 1.36 -16.45 -18.77
N VAL A 27 1.44 -16.26 -17.46
CA VAL A 27 0.78 -15.16 -16.75
C VAL A 27 1.79 -14.32 -15.99
N ARG A 28 1.46 -13.04 -15.81
CA ARG A 28 2.12 -12.16 -14.84
C ARG A 28 1.12 -11.97 -13.69
N VAL A 29 1.58 -12.16 -12.47
CA VAL A 29 0.79 -11.90 -11.27
C VAL A 29 1.15 -10.52 -10.77
N GLU A 30 0.14 -9.68 -10.56
CA GLU A 30 0.25 -8.40 -9.87
C GLU A 30 -0.51 -8.54 -8.55
N ILE A 31 0.20 -8.36 -7.44
CA ILE A 31 -0.42 -8.37 -6.12
C ILE A 31 -0.99 -6.98 -5.91
N LEU A 32 -2.31 -6.88 -5.85
CA LEU A 32 -2.96 -5.65 -5.43
C LEU A 32 -2.68 -5.47 -3.95
N GLU A 33 -1.76 -4.56 -3.62
CA GLU A 33 -1.56 -4.16 -2.24
C GLU A 33 -2.90 -3.66 -1.71
N ILE A 34 -3.43 -4.37 -0.73
CA ILE A 34 -4.45 -3.82 0.13
C ILE A 34 -3.69 -2.75 0.91
N THR A 35 -3.71 -1.50 0.46
CA THR A 35 -3.46 -0.42 1.40
C THR A 35 -4.42 -0.68 2.55
N PRO A 36 -3.93 -0.95 3.77
CA PRO A 36 -4.84 -1.11 4.90
C PRO A 36 -5.66 0.17 4.90
N SER A 37 -6.97 0.04 4.68
CA SER A 37 -7.87 1.15 4.85
C SER A 37 -7.80 1.46 6.33
N LEU A 38 -7.06 2.51 6.69
CA LEU A 38 -7.05 3.01 8.05
C LEU A 38 -8.50 3.29 8.41
N THR A 39 -8.90 2.84 9.58
CA THR A 39 -10.15 3.31 10.17
C THR A 39 -10.05 4.82 10.40
N PRO A 40 -11.18 5.55 10.50
CA PRO A 40 -11.14 6.99 10.75
C PRO A 40 -10.35 7.37 12.01
N GLU A 41 -10.33 6.51 13.03
CA GLU A 41 -9.54 6.68 14.25
C GLU A 41 -8.03 6.55 13.98
N GLU A 42 -7.63 5.53 13.20
CA GLU A 42 -6.23 5.35 12.80
C GLU A 42 -5.73 6.47 11.85
N GLU A 43 -6.60 7.04 11.01
CA GLU A 43 -6.27 8.21 10.19
C GLU A 43 -6.03 9.46 11.05
N GLU A 44 -6.85 9.65 12.10
CA GLU A 44 -6.69 10.77 13.04
C GLU A 44 -5.38 10.64 13.82
N GLU A 45 -5.10 9.46 14.40
CA GLU A 45 -3.82 9.21 15.08
C GLU A 45 -2.64 9.45 14.14
N PHE A 46 -2.69 8.92 12.90
CA PHE A 46 -1.62 9.10 11.93
C PHE A 46 -1.37 10.57 11.59
N SER A 47 -2.43 11.38 11.45
CA SER A 47 -2.31 12.81 11.19
C SER A 47 -1.67 13.57 12.36
N GLU A 48 -1.98 13.19 13.60
CA GLU A 48 -1.31 13.77 14.78
C GLU A 48 0.19 13.44 14.81
N TRP A 49 0.56 12.21 14.43
CA TRP A 49 1.96 11.80 14.29
C TRP A 49 2.69 12.57 13.18
N GLU A 50 2.07 12.77 12.01
CA GLU A 50 2.67 13.57 10.92
C GLU A 50 2.93 15.01 11.38
N ARG A 51 1.94 15.66 12.02
CA ARG A 51 2.11 17.03 12.51
C ARG A 51 3.21 17.13 13.55
N ALA A 52 3.27 16.20 14.51
CA ALA A 52 4.31 16.18 15.53
C ALA A 52 5.71 15.94 14.94
N SER A 53 5.80 15.13 13.89
CA SER A 53 7.03 14.90 13.13
C SER A 53 7.49 16.18 12.42
N ASP A 54 6.60 16.86 11.69
CA ASP A 54 6.92 18.10 10.98
C ASP A 54 7.39 19.20 11.95
N GLU A 55 6.75 19.32 13.11
CA GLU A 55 7.16 20.26 14.17
C GLU A 55 8.55 19.91 14.72
N ALA A 56 8.86 18.63 14.91
CA ALA A 56 10.17 18.19 15.37
C ALA A 56 11.28 18.45 14.33
N TRP A 57 11.01 18.21 13.05
CA TRP A 57 11.95 18.50 11.97
C TRP A 57 12.20 20.00 11.81
N ALA A 58 11.16 20.84 11.91
CA ALA A 58 11.30 22.30 11.82
C ALA A 58 12.18 22.90 12.93
N LEU A 59 12.24 22.27 14.11
CA LEU A 59 13.16 22.67 15.18
C LEU A 59 14.61 22.30 14.86
N ILE A 60 14.84 21.14 14.24
CA ILE A 60 16.17 20.68 13.83
C ILE A 60 16.71 21.56 12.69
N GLU A 61 15.89 21.91 11.70
CA GLU A 61 16.29 22.81 10.60
C GLU A 61 16.68 24.21 11.10
N GLN A 62 16.00 24.72 12.14
CA GLN A 62 16.38 25.98 12.78
C GLN A 62 17.72 25.90 13.52
N GLU A 63 18.09 24.75 14.07
CA GLU A 63 19.37 24.56 14.74
C GLU A 63 20.55 24.48 13.75
N ASP A 64 20.34 23.98 12.53
CA ASP A 64 21.36 23.92 11.48
C ASP A 64 21.62 25.28 10.79
N GLU A 65 20.63 26.19 10.77
CA GLU A 65 20.80 27.56 10.23
C GLU A 65 21.64 28.48 11.16
N VAL A 66 21.84 28.12 12.42
CA VAL A 66 22.55 28.92 13.44
C VAL A 66 24.02 28.50 13.61
N LYS A 67 24.58 27.77 12.65
CA LYS A 67 26.02 27.43 12.66
C LYS A 67 26.83 28.44 11.82
N PRO A 68 27.76 29.22 12.42
CA PRO A 68 28.68 30.08 11.67
C PRO A 68 29.71 29.29 10.84
#